data_AF-A0A959X321-F1
#
_entry.id   AF-A0A959X321-F1
#
_cell.length_a   1.000
_cell.length_b   1.000
_cell.length_c   1.000
_cell.angle_alpha   90.00
_cell.angle_beta   90.00
_cell.angle_gamma   90.00
#
_symmetry.space_group_name_H-M   'P 1'
#
loop_
_entity.id
_entity.type
_entity.pdbx_description
1 polymer ?
#
loop_
_entity_poly.entity_id
_entity_poly.type
_entity_poly.pdbx_seq_one_letter_code
_entity_poly.pdbx_strand_id
1 'polypeptide(L)' 'PTRLYLTGDDRDRALASLVALAHRATRPVLVACQSVRDSERYAELLRADGLPCVLLNAKNDREEAEV' A
#
# COMPACT_ATOMS: atom_id res chain seq x y z
N PRO A 1 -5.41 -16.55 4.86
CA PRO A 1 -6.04 -17.15 3.67
C PRO A 1 -6.00 -16.14 2.51
N THR A 2 -5.86 -16.61 1.27
CA THR A 2 -5.86 -15.76 0.07
C THR A 2 -7.25 -15.17 -0.17
N ARG A 3 -7.33 -13.90 -0.55
CA ARG A 3 -8.59 -13.21 -0.92
C ARG A 3 -8.58 -12.91 -2.41
N LEU A 4 -9.69 -13.22 -3.07
CA LEU A 4 -9.91 -12.93 -4.49
C LEU A 4 -11.04 -11.92 -4.60
N TYR A 5 -10.89 -10.99 -5.53
CA TYR A 5 -11.86 -9.92 -5.78
C TYR A 5 -12.25 -9.93 -7.24
N LEU A 6 -13.49 -9.53 -7.52
CA LEU A 6 -14.02 -9.53 -8.88
C LEU A 6 -13.39 -8.43 -9.75
N THR A 7 -13.12 -7.27 -9.15
CA THR A 7 -12.52 -6.13 -9.84
C THR A 7 -11.28 -5.61 -9.13
N GLY A 8 -10.46 -4.85 -9.86
CA GLY A 8 -9.31 -4.14 -9.29
C GLY A 8 -9.75 -3.12 -8.23
N ASP A 9 -10.85 -2.41 -8.45
CA ASP A 9 -11.34 -1.39 -7.53
C ASP A 9 -11.86 -2.01 -6.21
N ASP A 10 -12.49 -3.18 -6.28
CA ASP A 10 -12.90 -3.93 -5.08
C ASP A 10 -11.69 -4.37 -4.27
N ARG A 11 -10.66 -4.88 -4.96
CA ARG A 11 -9.40 -5.26 -4.34
C ARG A 11 -8.73 -4.08 -3.66
N ASP A 12 -8.65 -2.95 -4.35
CA ASP A 12 -7.93 -1.76 -3.88
C ASP A 12 -8.62 -1.13 -2.67
N ARG A 13 -9.96 -1.07 -2.66
CA ARG A 13 -10.74 -0.63 -1.49
C ARG A 13 -10.59 -1.57 -0.30
N ALA A 14 -10.57 -2.88 -0.55
CA ALA A 14 -10.35 -3.87 0.49
C ALA A 14 -8.92 -3.80 1.05
N LEU A 15 -7.93 -3.47 0.21
CA LEU A 15 -6.56 -3.21 0.62
C LEU A 15 -6.47 -1.99 1.54
N ALA A 16 -7.05 -0.83 1.16
CA ALA A 16 -7.11 0.34 2.03
C ALA A 16 -7.75 0.02 3.38
N SER A 17 -8.88 -0.68 3.37
CA SER A 17 -9.60 -1.08 4.59
C SER A 17 -8.73 -1.97 5.51
N LEU A 18 -7.94 -2.87 4.93
CA LEU A 18 -7.02 -3.74 5.68
C LEU A 18 -5.86 -2.94 6.30
N VAL A 19 -5.28 -2.02 5.53
CA VAL A 19 -4.21 -1.14 6.02
C VAL A 19 -4.73 -0.26 7.15
N ALA A 20 -5.90 0.35 6.99
CA ALA A 20 -6.54 1.16 8.02
C ALA A 20 -6.77 0.37 9.32
N LEU A 21 -7.28 -0.87 9.21
CA LEU A 21 -7.50 -1.72 10.37
C LEU A 21 -6.19 -2.07 11.09
N ALA A 22 -5.14 -2.42 10.35
CA ALA A 22 -3.83 -2.72 10.91
C ALA A 22 -3.18 -1.48 11.55
N HIS A 23 -3.29 -0.32 10.90
CA HIS A 23 -2.76 0.95 11.42
C HIS A 23 -3.44 1.33 12.74
N ARG A 24 -4.78 1.20 12.82
CA ARG A 24 -5.53 1.38 14.09
C ARG A 24 -5.11 0.42 15.19
N ALA A 25 -4.60 -0.75 14.83
CA ALA A 25 -4.04 -1.73 15.76
C ALA A 25 -2.54 -1.52 16.03
N THR A 26 -1.97 -0.39 15.60
CA THR A 26 -0.53 -0.06 15.68
C THR A 26 0.38 -1.15 15.11
N ARG A 27 -0.07 -1.82 14.04
CA ARG A 27 0.67 -2.89 13.38
C ARG A 27 1.28 -2.36 12.07
N PRO A 28 2.60 -2.49 11.87
CA PRO A 28 3.23 -2.20 10.59
C PRO A 28 2.67 -3.09 9.48
N VAL A 29 2.56 -2.53 8.26
CA VAL A 29 2.07 -3.24 7.07
C VAL A 29 3.02 -3.00 5.91
N LEU A 30 3.41 -4.07 5.23
CA LEU A 30 4.13 -4.02 3.96
C LEU A 30 3.18 -4.40 2.82
N VAL A 31 3.09 -3.54 1.81
CA VAL A 31 2.30 -3.78 0.60
C VAL A 31 3.26 -4.01 -0.57
N ALA A 32 3.40 -5.26 -1.01
CA ALA A 32 4.21 -5.61 -2.16
C ALA A 32 3.39 -5.53 -3.46
N CYS A 33 3.94 -4.89 -4.48
CA CYS A 33 3.30 -4.72 -5.79
C CYS A 33 4.19 -5.25 -6.91
N GLN A 34 3.58 -5.63 -8.04
CA GLN A 34 4.31 -6.18 -9.20
C GLN A 34 4.85 -5.09 -10.14
N SER A 35 4.49 -3.82 -9.92
CA SER A 35 4.96 -2.69 -10.73
C SER A 35 5.04 -1.41 -9.90
N VAL A 36 5.93 -0.49 -10.30
CA VAL A 36 6.08 0.84 -9.69
C VAL A 36 4.78 1.65 -9.79
N ARG A 37 4.12 1.59 -10.96
CA ARG A 37 2.85 2.29 -11.20
C ARG A 37 1.77 1.85 -10.22
N ASP A 38 1.69 0.56 -9.92
CA ASP A 38 0.69 0.08 -8.95
C ASP A 38 1.04 0.56 -7.53
N SER A 39 2.32 0.56 -7.15
CA SER A 39 2.78 1.09 -5.85
C SER A 39 2.44 2.58 -5.68
N GLU A 40 2.67 3.40 -6.71
CA GLU A 40 2.31 4.82 -6.73
C GLU A 40 0.80 5.02 -6.54
N ARG A 41 -0.01 4.26 -7.29
CA ARG A 41 -1.47 4.30 -7.20
C ARG A 41 -1.97 3.95 -5.79
N TYR A 42 -1.42 2.91 -5.16
CA TYR A 42 -1.79 2.57 -3.79
C TYR A 42 -1.37 3.63 -2.78
N ALA A 43 -0.19 4.24 -2.96
CA ALA A 43 0.27 5.28 -2.07
C ALA A 43 -0.64 6.54 -2.15
N GLU A 44 -1.09 6.91 -3.35
CA GLU A 44 -2.10 7.97 -3.52
C GLU A 44 -3.42 7.62 -2.83
N LEU A 45 -3.92 6.39 -3.04
CA LEU A 45 -5.16 5.91 -2.44
C LEU A 45 -5.10 5.91 -0.91
N LEU A 46 -4.01 5.41 -0.32
CA LEU A 46 -3.84 5.41 1.14
C LEU A 46 -3.70 6.83 1.71
N ARG A 47 -3.00 7.74 1.01
CA ARG A 47 -2.87 9.14 1.43
C ARG A 47 -4.20 9.89 1.35
N ALA A 48 -5.01 9.62 0.32
CA ALA A 48 -6.35 10.18 0.20
C ALA A 48 -7.24 9.76 1.39
N ASP A 49 -7.04 8.55 1.90
CA ASP A 49 -7.71 8.02 3.11
C ASP A 49 -7.04 8.48 4.43
N GLY A 50 -6.04 9.37 4.36
CA GLY A 50 -5.34 9.92 5.53
C GLY A 50 -4.38 8.94 6.22
N LEU A 51 -4.01 7.85 5.55
CA LEU A 51 -3.06 6.87 6.08
C LEU A 51 -1.63 7.23 5.64
N PRO A 52 -0.74 7.58 6.59
CA PRO A 52 0.65 7.87 6.25
C PRO A 52 1.34 6.58 5.77
N CYS A 53 1.91 6.60 4.56
CA CYS A 53 2.67 5.49 4.01
C CYS A 53 3.96 5.98 3.33
N VAL A 54 5.02 5.18 3.48
CA VAL A 54 6.27 5.34 2.74
C VAL A 54 6.22 4.47 1.50
N LEU A 55 6.59 5.04 0.36
CA LEU A 55 6.68 4.33 -0.90
C LEU A 55 8.13 3.87 -1.08
N LEU A 56 8.33 2.56 -1.20
CA LEU A 56 9.62 1.94 -1.46
C LEU A 56 9.66 1.50 -2.94
N ASN A 57 10.25 2.33 -3.78
CA ASN A 57 10.47 2.15 -5.20
C ASN A 57 11.94 1.78 -5.49
N ALA A 58 12.14 0.61 -6.12
CA ALA A 58 13.42 0.16 -6.70
C ALA A 58 13.92 1.02 -7.91
N LYS A 59 13.51 2.28 -8.02
CA LYS A 59 14.01 3.27 -8.98
C LYS A 59 15.10 4.17 -8.39
N ASN A 60 15.10 4.38 -7.06
CA ASN A 60 16.06 5.22 -6.35
C ASN A 60 16.81 4.37 -5.30
N ASP A 61 17.68 3.46 -5.77
CA ASP A 61 18.56 2.65 -4.91
C ASP A 61 19.45 3.47 -3.95
N ARG A 62 19.48 4.80 -4.10
CA ARG A 62 20.37 5.70 -3.34
C ARG A 62 19.69 6.47 -2.20
N GLU A 63 18.36 6.54 -2.14
CA GLU A 63 17.63 7.28 -1.08
C GLU A 63 16.80 6.37 -0.15
N GLU A 64 16.50 5.13 -0.55
CA GLU A 64 15.62 4.23 0.22
C GLU A 64 16.33 3.41 1.31
N ALA A 65 17.63 3.64 1.51
CA ALA A 65 18.43 2.92 2.50
C ALA A 65 18.30 3.46 3.94
N GLU A 66 17.52 4.53 4.16
CA GLU A 66 17.38 5.20 5.48
C GLU A 66 15.98 5.05 6.13
N VAL A 67 15.05 4.28 5.54
CA VAL A 67 13.69 4.05 6.07
C VAL A 67 13.66 2.91 7.09
#